data_AF-A0A1U7GEV3-F1
#
_entry.id   AF-A0A1U7GEV3-F1
#
_cell.length_a   1.000
_cell.length_b   1.000
_cell.length_c   1.000
_cell.angle_alpha   90.00
_cell.angle_beta   90.00
_cell.angle_gamma   90.00
#
_symmetry.space_group_name_H-M   'P 1'
#
loop_
_entity.id
_entity.type
_entity.pdbx_description
1 polymer ?
#
loop_
_entity_poly.entity_id
_entity_poly.type
_entity_poly.pdbx_seq_one_letter_code
_entity_poly.pdbx_strand_id
1 'polypeptide(L)'
;PDRAEAFETVTDRTPMGFRDNAAYAHLLEKARAKSPAELAADARRDVALTHLWERPELYRGVPIHLQGTVLRVIRFESKMSKAGWLYEAWIHTPDVRRLLYDCVFEEPPEGFPIGTDVHERVVFNGYFLKLMKYQAGDVARAAPVLVGKIGWDRNPAATPADESNRILTWSLIVVALLFFVSLGRWIYRLIHYVSFPHRRGPASRSFSDEIPPEDLQAWVESQEDEDPMRGER
;
A
#
# COMPACT_ATOMS: atom_id res chain seq x y z
N PRO A 1 23.78 -20.94 -11.61
CA PRO A 1 24.93 -20.17 -11.10
C PRO A 1 26.09 -20.28 -12.07
N ASP A 2 26.89 -19.22 -12.17
CA ASP A 2 28.20 -19.24 -12.82
C ASP A 2 29.19 -20.05 -11.96
N ARG A 3 29.98 -20.91 -12.60
CA ARG A 3 30.96 -21.80 -11.96
C ARG A 3 32.40 -21.39 -12.25
N ALA A 4 32.63 -20.17 -12.72
CA ALA A 4 33.97 -19.65 -12.93
C ALA A 4 34.78 -19.67 -11.62
N GLU A 5 36.06 -20.05 -11.73
CA GLU A 5 37.03 -20.08 -10.62
C GLU A 5 37.13 -18.73 -9.90
N ALA A 6 36.86 -17.63 -10.63
CA ALA A 6 36.78 -16.28 -10.08
C ALA A 6 35.85 -16.13 -8.85
N PHE A 7 34.84 -16.99 -8.69
CA PHE A 7 33.92 -16.95 -7.55
C PHE A 7 34.39 -17.76 -6.33
N GLU A 8 35.42 -18.60 -6.43
CA GLU A 8 35.84 -19.51 -5.34
C GLU A 8 36.27 -18.78 -4.07
N THR A 9 36.85 -17.59 -4.22
CA THR A 9 37.33 -16.76 -3.12
C THR A 9 36.27 -15.84 -2.53
N VAL A 10 35.08 -15.78 -3.15
CA VAL A 10 34.00 -14.87 -2.74
C VAL A 10 33.32 -15.42 -1.50
N THR A 11 33.23 -14.58 -0.47
CA THR A 11 32.57 -14.93 0.80
C THR A 11 31.44 -13.95 1.09
N ASP A 12 30.25 -14.44 1.42
CA ASP A 12 29.12 -13.58 1.79
C ASP A 12 29.28 -12.98 3.19
N ARG A 13 28.55 -11.87 3.42
CA ARG A 13 28.47 -11.17 4.70
C ARG A 13 29.83 -10.69 5.21
N THR A 14 30.77 -10.52 4.29
CA THR A 14 32.03 -9.81 4.50
C THR A 14 32.01 -8.49 3.72
N PRO A 15 32.80 -7.49 4.14
CA PRO A 15 33.01 -6.30 3.33
C PRO A 15 33.54 -6.65 1.93
N MET A 16 33.29 -5.79 0.96
CA MET A 16 33.95 -5.89 -0.34
C MET A 16 35.47 -5.77 -0.12
N GLY A 17 36.25 -6.66 -0.73
CA GLY A 17 37.70 -6.61 -0.58
C GLY A 17 38.43 -7.31 -1.70
N PHE A 18 39.76 -7.38 -1.56
CA PHE A 18 40.66 -7.90 -2.59
C PHE A 18 40.29 -9.31 -3.10
N ARG A 19 39.73 -10.16 -2.22
CA ARG A 19 39.29 -11.53 -2.58
C ARG A 19 38.12 -11.57 -3.56
N ASP A 20 37.35 -10.48 -3.66
CA ASP A 20 36.19 -10.40 -4.55
C ASP A 20 36.57 -9.84 -5.93
N ASN A 21 37.79 -9.28 -6.08
CA ASN A 21 38.21 -8.55 -7.27
C ASN A 21 38.14 -9.38 -8.56
N ALA A 22 38.50 -10.66 -8.50
CA ALA A 22 38.45 -11.55 -9.67
C ALA A 22 37.01 -11.75 -10.16
N ALA A 23 36.08 -12.09 -9.27
CA ALA A 23 34.66 -12.18 -9.58
C ALA A 23 34.08 -10.83 -10.04
N TYR A 24 34.46 -9.73 -9.39
CA TYR A 24 34.00 -8.40 -9.74
C TYR A 24 34.41 -8.01 -11.16
N ALA A 25 35.69 -8.21 -11.52
CA ALA A 25 36.21 -7.95 -12.86
C ALA A 25 35.55 -8.85 -13.92
N HIS A 26 35.40 -10.15 -13.62
CA HIS A 26 34.68 -11.11 -14.48
C HIS A 26 33.25 -10.65 -14.76
N LEU A 27 32.53 -10.17 -13.75
CA LEU A 27 31.17 -9.68 -13.93
C LEU A 27 31.09 -8.37 -14.70
N LEU A 28 32.04 -7.45 -14.51
CA LEU A 28 32.13 -6.25 -15.35
C LEU A 28 32.35 -6.62 -16.82
N GLU A 29 33.24 -7.56 -17.12
CA GLU A 29 33.46 -8.05 -18.49
C GLU A 29 32.21 -8.69 -19.08
N LYS A 30 31.51 -9.53 -18.32
CA LYS A 30 30.21 -10.11 -18.75
C LYS A 30 29.14 -9.05 -18.98
N ALA A 31 29.10 -8.00 -18.17
CA ALA A 31 28.16 -6.90 -18.33
C ALA A 31 28.47 -6.06 -19.59
N ARG A 32 29.75 -5.83 -19.89
CA ARG A 32 30.19 -5.13 -21.11
C ARG A 32 29.91 -5.91 -22.39
N ALA A 33 30.01 -7.23 -22.33
CA ALA A 33 29.81 -8.11 -23.48
C ALA A 33 28.35 -8.12 -23.99
N LYS A 34 27.41 -7.53 -23.26
CA LYS A 34 26.00 -7.47 -23.62
C LYS A 34 25.52 -6.03 -23.74
N SER A 35 24.66 -5.78 -24.71
CA SER A 35 23.86 -4.55 -24.75
C SER A 35 22.88 -4.50 -23.56
N PRO A 36 22.37 -3.31 -23.19
CA PRO A 36 21.32 -3.20 -22.17
C PRO A 36 20.10 -4.08 -22.45
N ALA A 37 19.67 -4.18 -23.71
CA ALA A 37 18.50 -4.97 -24.11
C ALA A 37 18.74 -6.47 -23.98
N GLU A 38 19.90 -6.97 -24.40
CA GLU A 38 20.26 -8.39 -24.25
C GLU A 38 20.37 -8.78 -22.77
N LEU A 39 21.03 -7.94 -21.95
CA LEU A 39 21.13 -8.22 -20.52
C LEU A 39 19.77 -8.19 -19.83
N ALA A 40 18.86 -7.31 -20.25
CA ALA A 40 17.49 -7.28 -19.76
C ALA A 40 16.66 -8.49 -20.17
N ALA A 41 16.88 -9.03 -21.38
CA ALA A 41 16.19 -10.23 -21.85
C ALA A 41 16.62 -11.49 -21.08
N ASP A 42 17.91 -11.59 -20.75
CA ASP A 42 18.46 -12.72 -19.99
C ASP A 42 18.18 -12.63 -18.48
N ALA A 43 17.87 -11.44 -17.98
CA ALA A 43 17.71 -11.18 -16.55
C ALA A 43 16.46 -11.83 -15.97
N ARG A 44 16.66 -12.64 -14.93
CA ARG A 44 15.60 -13.32 -14.20
C ARG A 44 14.76 -12.34 -13.39
N ARG A 45 13.44 -12.50 -13.45
CA ARG A 45 12.44 -11.72 -12.70
C ARG A 45 11.85 -12.46 -11.50
N ASP A 46 12.19 -13.74 -11.36
CA ASP A 46 11.64 -14.67 -10.38
C ASP A 46 12.57 -14.90 -9.17
N VAL A 47 13.62 -14.09 -9.03
CA VAL A 47 14.58 -14.20 -7.91
C VAL A 47 14.16 -13.26 -6.79
N ALA A 48 13.57 -13.83 -5.75
CA ALA A 48 13.27 -13.10 -4.51
C ALA A 48 14.54 -12.81 -3.71
N LEU A 49 14.54 -11.70 -2.97
CA LEU A 49 15.66 -11.32 -2.09
C LEU A 49 15.98 -12.39 -1.04
N THR A 50 14.96 -13.09 -0.53
CA THR A 50 15.12 -14.17 0.46
C THR A 50 16.01 -15.30 -0.09
N HIS A 51 15.89 -15.62 -1.39
CA HIS A 51 16.74 -16.63 -2.01
C HIS A 51 18.21 -16.21 -2.04
N LEU A 52 18.49 -14.94 -2.35
CA LEU A 52 19.84 -14.38 -2.29
C LEU A 52 20.40 -14.38 -0.87
N TRP A 53 19.52 -14.20 0.13
CA TRP A 53 19.92 -14.20 1.53
C TRP A 53 20.28 -15.57 2.06
N GLU A 54 19.46 -16.57 1.75
CA GLU A 54 19.58 -17.93 2.29
C GLU A 54 20.63 -18.75 1.54
N ARG A 55 20.63 -18.69 0.21
CA ARG A 55 21.46 -19.54 -0.66
C ARG A 55 22.20 -18.72 -1.74
N PRO A 56 22.98 -17.69 -1.37
CA PRO A 56 23.67 -16.80 -2.32
C PRO A 56 24.56 -17.54 -3.33
N GLU A 57 25.17 -18.65 -2.93
CA GLU A 57 26.03 -19.47 -3.78
C GLU A 57 25.32 -20.02 -5.03
N LEU A 58 23.99 -20.19 -4.98
CA LEU A 58 23.20 -20.67 -6.11
C LEU A 58 22.91 -19.58 -7.16
N TYR A 59 23.19 -18.32 -6.84
CA TYR A 59 22.86 -17.16 -7.68
C TYR A 59 24.08 -16.39 -8.20
N ARG A 60 25.30 -16.80 -7.84
CA ARG A 60 26.53 -16.16 -8.35
C ARG A 60 26.52 -16.08 -9.86
N GLY A 61 26.76 -14.90 -10.40
CA GLY A 61 26.80 -14.65 -11.83
C GLY A 61 25.48 -14.88 -12.58
N VAL A 62 24.36 -15.02 -11.87
CA VAL A 62 23.01 -15.08 -12.47
C VAL A 62 22.52 -13.65 -12.74
N PRO A 63 22.10 -13.32 -13.97
CA PRO A 63 21.54 -12.01 -14.27
C PRO A 63 20.14 -11.89 -13.64
N ILE A 64 19.92 -10.80 -12.91
CA ILE A 64 18.68 -10.52 -12.18
C ILE A 64 18.16 -9.16 -12.62
N HIS A 65 16.84 -9.11 -12.80
CA HIS A 65 16.10 -7.92 -13.10
C HIS A 65 15.62 -7.27 -11.80
N LEU A 66 15.90 -5.99 -11.66
CA LEU A 66 15.51 -5.19 -10.52
C LEU A 66 14.75 -3.96 -10.99
N GLN A 67 13.60 -3.69 -10.38
CA GLN A 67 12.90 -2.42 -10.54
C GLN A 67 12.73 -1.79 -9.17
N GLY A 68 13.19 -0.56 -9.02
CA GLY A 68 13.21 0.09 -7.71
C GLY A 68 13.40 1.58 -7.77
N THR A 69 13.62 2.16 -6.60
CA THR A 69 13.97 3.58 -6.45
C THR A 69 15.40 3.66 -5.94
N VAL A 70 16.20 4.45 -6.63
CA VAL A 70 17.56 4.77 -6.20
C VAL A 70 17.48 5.76 -5.07
N LEU A 71 18.26 5.55 -4.01
CA LEU A 71 18.39 6.47 -2.87
C LEU A 71 19.69 7.27 -2.90
N ARG A 72 20.73 6.67 -3.46
CA ARG A 72 22.07 7.22 -3.51
C ARG A 72 22.81 6.67 -4.71
N VAL A 73 23.55 7.54 -5.38
CA VAL A 73 24.47 7.19 -6.46
C VAL A 73 25.83 7.78 -6.14
N ILE A 74 26.85 6.93 -6.07
CA ILE A 74 28.24 7.34 -5.82
C ILE A 74 29.04 7.08 -7.08
N ARG A 75 29.93 8.01 -7.43
CA ARG A 75 30.93 7.83 -8.47
C ARG A 75 32.31 7.69 -7.83
N PHE A 76 33.10 6.72 -8.26
CA PHE A 76 34.46 6.51 -7.77
C PHE A 76 35.40 6.04 -8.89
N GLU A 77 36.68 6.32 -8.72
CA GLU A 77 37.72 5.86 -9.64
C GLU A 77 37.98 4.36 -9.45
N SER A 78 38.11 3.63 -10.55
CA SER A 78 38.45 2.22 -10.50
C SER A 78 39.29 1.82 -11.71
N LYS A 79 40.43 1.17 -11.43
CA LYS A 79 41.28 0.56 -12.45
C LYS A 79 40.62 -0.61 -13.18
N MET A 80 39.53 -1.14 -12.63
CA MET A 80 38.75 -2.21 -13.27
C MET A 80 37.78 -1.67 -14.31
N SER A 81 37.46 -0.36 -14.29
CA SER A 81 36.62 0.28 -15.29
C SER A 81 37.40 0.60 -16.56
N LYS A 82 36.77 0.42 -17.72
CA LYS A 82 37.37 0.84 -19.00
C LYS A 82 37.45 2.37 -19.13
N ALA A 83 36.47 3.07 -18.57
CA ALA A 83 36.42 4.54 -18.58
C ALA A 83 37.14 5.16 -17.37
N GLY A 84 37.68 4.34 -16.46
CA GLY A 84 38.31 4.78 -15.21
C GLY A 84 37.34 5.08 -14.07
N TRP A 85 36.02 5.06 -14.33
CA TRP A 85 34.98 5.37 -13.37
C TRP A 85 33.98 4.23 -13.20
N LEU A 86 33.57 3.98 -11.96
CA LEU A 86 32.43 3.13 -11.63
C LEU A 86 31.40 3.94 -10.85
N TYR A 87 30.17 3.44 -10.92
CA TYR A 87 29.01 4.02 -10.27
C TYR A 87 28.34 2.94 -9.41
N GLU A 88 28.00 3.30 -8.18
CA GLU A 88 27.24 2.47 -7.24
C GLU A 88 25.90 3.15 -6.98
N ALA A 89 24.81 2.50 -7.39
CA ALA A 89 23.45 2.90 -7.06
C ALA A 89 22.89 2.02 -5.94
N TRP A 90 22.53 2.65 -4.83
CA TRP A 90 21.83 2.00 -3.72
C TRP A 90 20.33 2.04 -4.01
N ILE A 91 19.76 0.88 -4.33
CA ILE A 91 18.39 0.74 -4.82
C ILE A 91 17.56 0.01 -3.77
N HIS A 92 16.41 0.56 -3.40
CA HIS A 92 15.39 -0.20 -2.68
C HIS A 92 14.30 -0.65 -3.64
N THR A 93 13.71 -1.81 -3.36
CA THR A 93 12.58 -2.34 -4.12
C THR A 93 11.27 -2.21 -3.32
N PRO A 94 10.10 -2.20 -3.98
CA PRO A 94 8.82 -2.05 -3.29
C PRO A 94 8.45 -3.22 -2.36
N ASP A 95 8.91 -4.42 -2.72
CA ASP A 95 8.68 -5.67 -2.00
C ASP A 95 9.44 -5.73 -0.67
N VAL A 96 10.61 -5.07 -0.57
CA VAL A 96 11.43 -5.08 0.65
C VAL A 96 11.87 -3.67 1.05
N ARG A 97 11.03 -2.98 1.83
CA ARG A 97 11.25 -1.58 2.24
C ARG A 97 12.50 -1.31 3.08
N ARG A 98 13.14 -2.33 3.67
CA ARG A 98 14.26 -2.15 4.62
C ARG A 98 15.62 -2.60 4.11
N LEU A 99 15.66 -3.34 2.99
CA LEU A 99 16.90 -3.88 2.43
C LEU A 99 17.21 -3.18 1.12
N LEU A 100 18.50 -2.95 0.90
CA LEU A 100 19.01 -2.26 -0.28
C LEU A 100 19.81 -3.24 -1.12
N TYR A 101 19.76 -3.03 -2.42
CA TYR A 101 20.68 -3.59 -3.39
C TYR A 101 21.77 -2.57 -3.67
N ASP A 102 23.00 -3.02 -3.76
CA ASP A 102 24.14 -2.22 -4.21
C ASP A 102 24.43 -2.58 -5.67
N CYS A 103 24.12 -1.67 -6.58
CA CYS A 103 24.11 -1.92 -8.01
C CYS A 103 25.24 -1.14 -8.70
N VAL A 104 26.24 -1.88 -9.17
CA VAL A 104 27.44 -1.35 -9.82
C VAL A 104 27.28 -1.32 -11.33
N PHE A 105 27.63 -0.20 -11.96
CA PHE A 105 27.64 -0.05 -13.41
C PHE A 105 28.72 0.94 -13.87
N GLU A 106 29.08 0.89 -15.16
CA GLU A 106 30.07 1.79 -15.77
C GLU A 106 29.46 3.00 -16.47
N GLU A 107 28.28 2.82 -17.06
CA GLU A 107 27.69 3.77 -18.00
C GLU A 107 26.34 4.26 -17.45
N PRO A 108 26.30 5.38 -16.71
CA PRO A 108 25.03 6.02 -16.36
C PRO A 108 24.33 6.51 -17.63
N PRO A 109 23.00 6.38 -17.71
CA PRO A 109 22.19 7.11 -18.68
C PRO A 109 22.48 8.62 -18.63
N GLU A 110 22.40 9.28 -19.77
CA GLU A 110 22.68 10.71 -19.87
C GLU A 110 21.75 11.52 -18.96
N GLY A 111 22.33 12.39 -18.12
CA GLY A 111 21.58 13.22 -17.18
C GLY A 111 21.09 12.51 -15.92
N PHE A 112 21.45 11.24 -15.72
CA PHE A 112 21.12 10.50 -14.51
C PHE A 112 21.75 11.16 -13.27
N PRO A 113 20.96 11.48 -12.22
CA PRO A 113 21.47 12.21 -11.07
C PRO A 113 22.47 11.39 -10.24
N ILE A 114 23.53 12.06 -9.80
CA ILE A 114 24.57 11.50 -8.93
C ILE A 114 24.55 12.27 -7.62
N GLY A 115 24.52 11.57 -6.49
CA GLY A 115 24.44 12.21 -5.18
C GLY A 115 23.98 11.29 -4.06
N THR A 116 23.92 11.83 -2.84
CA THR A 116 23.52 11.09 -1.63
C THR A 116 22.03 11.07 -1.38
N ASP A 117 21.27 11.88 -2.10
CA ASP A 117 19.83 12.04 -1.97
C ASP A 117 19.20 12.03 -3.37
N VAL A 118 18.99 10.83 -3.89
CA VAL A 118 18.39 10.58 -5.20
C VAL A 118 17.04 9.90 -4.97
N HIS A 119 16.04 10.18 -5.80
CA HIS A 119 14.70 9.60 -5.70
C HIS A 119 14.14 9.21 -7.06
N GLU A 120 14.99 8.62 -7.90
CA GLU A 120 14.63 8.23 -9.26
C GLU A 120 14.19 6.78 -9.34
N ARG A 121 13.14 6.52 -10.14
CA ARG A 121 12.73 5.16 -10.48
C ARG A 121 13.65 4.62 -11.56
N VAL A 122 14.20 3.44 -11.34
CA VAL A 122 15.14 2.81 -12.27
C VAL A 122 14.81 1.34 -12.48
N VAL A 123 15.34 0.84 -13.58
CA VAL A 123 15.48 -0.59 -13.85
C VAL A 123 16.97 -0.90 -13.81
N PHE A 124 17.36 -1.96 -13.11
CA PHE A 124 18.72 -2.45 -13.12
C PHE A 124 18.72 -3.91 -13.55
N ASN A 125 19.58 -4.25 -14.52
CA ASN A 125 19.79 -5.63 -14.94
C ASN A 125 21.26 -5.94 -14.71
N GLY A 126 21.55 -6.92 -13.86
CA GLY A 126 22.93 -7.23 -13.52
C GLY A 126 23.11 -8.59 -12.88
N TYR A 127 24.35 -9.04 -12.86
CA TYR A 127 24.74 -10.32 -12.32
C TYR A 127 24.93 -10.21 -10.81
N PHE A 128 24.32 -11.11 -10.05
CA PHE A 128 24.56 -11.16 -8.61
C PHE A 128 26.01 -11.54 -8.32
N LEU A 129 26.69 -10.65 -7.61
CA LEU A 129 28.04 -10.88 -7.13
C LEU A 129 27.98 -11.57 -5.79
N LYS A 130 27.57 -10.89 -4.70
CA LYS A 130 27.62 -11.35 -3.29
C LYS A 130 26.66 -10.63 -2.36
N LEU A 131 26.46 -11.16 -1.15
CA LEU A 131 25.99 -10.33 -0.03
C LEU A 131 27.18 -9.61 0.60
N MET A 132 27.27 -8.31 0.43
CA MET A 132 28.31 -7.48 1.04
C MET A 132 27.84 -6.98 2.41
N LYS A 133 28.70 -7.10 3.44
CA LYS A 133 28.51 -6.42 4.72
C LYS A 133 28.96 -4.96 4.61
N TYR A 134 28.12 -4.04 5.07
CA TYR A 134 28.42 -2.62 5.10
C TYR A 134 27.95 -1.98 6.41
N GLN A 135 28.50 -0.81 6.73
CA GLN A 135 28.12 -0.06 7.93
C GLN A 135 27.03 0.95 7.57
N ALA A 136 25.88 0.85 8.25
CA ALA A 136 24.75 1.77 8.08
C ALA A 136 24.54 2.55 9.38
N GLY A 137 25.23 3.68 9.51
CA GLY A 137 25.31 4.41 10.79
C GLY A 137 25.96 3.53 11.86
N ASP A 138 25.24 3.22 12.93
CA ASP A 138 25.75 2.42 14.04
C ASP A 138 25.54 0.90 13.86
N VAL A 139 24.79 0.48 12.83
CA VAL A 139 24.41 -0.92 12.65
C VAL A 139 25.06 -1.50 11.40
N ALA A 140 25.71 -2.66 11.56
CA ALA A 140 26.18 -3.44 10.44
C ALA A 140 24.99 -4.08 9.70
N ARG A 141 24.92 -3.88 8.38
CA ARG A 141 23.92 -4.45 7.49
C ARG A 141 24.58 -5.26 6.39
N ALA A 142 23.77 -5.98 5.62
CA ALA A 142 24.20 -6.62 4.39
C ALA A 142 23.35 -6.13 3.22
N ALA A 143 23.92 -6.12 2.01
CA ALA A 143 23.24 -5.79 0.78
C ALA A 143 23.68 -6.77 -0.32
N PRO A 144 22.77 -7.28 -1.17
CA PRO A 144 23.14 -7.96 -2.40
C PRO A 144 23.83 -6.97 -3.33
N VAL A 145 25.00 -7.33 -3.83
CA VAL A 145 25.74 -6.58 -4.83
C VAL A 145 25.43 -7.17 -6.20
N LEU A 146 25.03 -6.32 -7.14
CA LEU A 146 24.85 -6.70 -8.54
C LEU A 146 25.76 -5.85 -9.42
N VAL A 147 26.33 -6.45 -10.46
CA VAL A 147 27.19 -5.77 -11.44
C VAL A 147 26.51 -5.86 -12.81
N GLY A 148 26.25 -4.72 -13.44
CA GLY A 148 25.41 -4.70 -14.63
C GLY A 148 25.20 -3.31 -15.24
N LYS A 149 23.98 -3.09 -15.73
CA LYS A 149 23.58 -1.87 -16.44
C LYS A 149 22.30 -1.31 -15.83
N ILE A 150 22.28 0.01 -15.67
CA ILE A 150 21.12 0.76 -15.17
C ILE A 150 20.37 1.40 -16.34
N GLY A 151 19.05 1.30 -16.32
CA GLY A 151 18.12 1.99 -17.18
C GLY A 151 17.35 3.02 -16.37
N TRP A 152 17.30 4.24 -16.89
CA TRP A 152 16.55 5.35 -16.31
C TRP A 152 15.96 6.16 -17.45
N ASP A 153 14.66 6.38 -17.38
CA ASP A 153 13.99 7.37 -18.20
C ASP A 153 13.67 8.55 -17.30
N ARG A 154 14.04 9.76 -17.74
CA ARG A 154 13.69 11.02 -17.08
C ARG A 154 12.19 11.22 -17.17
N ASN A 155 11.43 10.49 -16.37
CA ASN A 155 9.99 10.65 -16.32
C ASN A 155 9.71 11.94 -15.55
N PRO A 156 9.05 12.96 -16.14
CA PRO A 156 8.53 14.07 -15.35
C PRO A 156 7.65 13.47 -14.26
N ALA A 157 7.99 13.78 -13.00
CA ALA A 157 7.34 13.35 -11.77
C ALA A 157 6.02 12.61 -12.01
N ALA A 158 6.01 11.30 -11.71
CA ALA A 158 4.79 10.49 -11.73
C ALA A 158 3.66 11.31 -11.12
N THR A 159 2.69 11.71 -11.95
CA THR A 159 1.52 12.45 -11.50
C THR A 159 0.90 11.59 -10.40
N PRO A 160 0.79 12.07 -9.15
CA PRO A 160 0.33 11.22 -8.08
C PRO A 160 -1.12 10.84 -8.37
N ALA A 161 -1.34 9.55 -8.64
CA ALA A 161 -2.61 8.84 -8.55
C ALA A 161 -3.87 9.65 -8.92
N ASP A 162 -3.97 10.08 -10.18
CA ASP A 162 -5.18 10.77 -10.66
C ASP A 162 -6.43 9.86 -10.55
N GLU A 163 -6.26 8.54 -10.70
CA GLU A 163 -7.35 7.57 -10.48
C GLU A 163 -7.78 7.46 -9.01
N SER A 164 -6.84 7.48 -8.06
CA SER A 164 -7.18 7.39 -6.63
C SER A 164 -7.88 8.65 -6.16
N ASN A 165 -7.49 9.81 -6.69
CA ASN A 165 -8.13 11.08 -6.37
C ASN A 165 -9.54 11.17 -6.99
N ARG A 166 -9.71 10.65 -8.21
CA ARG A 166 -11.03 10.60 -8.89
C ARG A 166 -12.03 9.73 -8.14
N ILE A 167 -11.65 8.52 -7.73
CA ILE A 167 -12.54 7.62 -6.97
C ILE A 167 -12.92 8.22 -5.60
N LEU A 168 -11.97 8.86 -4.91
CA LEU A 168 -12.22 9.52 -3.63
C LEU A 168 -13.12 10.76 -3.78
N THR A 169 -12.95 11.51 -4.85
CA THR A 169 -13.79 12.69 -5.15
C THR A 169 -15.22 12.27 -5.46
N TRP A 170 -15.42 11.23 -6.29
CA TRP A 170 -16.76 10.73 -6.61
C TRP A 170 -17.46 10.08 -5.41
N SER A 171 -16.73 9.38 -4.54
CA SER A 171 -17.32 8.81 -3.32
C SER A 171 -17.76 9.90 -2.33
N LEU A 172 -16.98 10.98 -2.19
CA LEU A 172 -17.38 12.15 -1.40
C LEU A 172 -18.63 12.84 -1.96
N ILE A 173 -18.75 12.98 -3.28
CA ILE A 173 -19.95 13.55 -3.93
C ILE A 173 -21.18 12.68 -3.66
N VAL A 174 -21.07 11.36 -3.79
CA VAL A 174 -22.18 10.44 -3.53
C VAL A 174 -22.61 10.50 -2.06
N VAL A 175 -21.66 10.53 -1.12
CA VAL A 175 -21.95 10.66 0.32
C VAL A 175 -22.63 12.00 0.63
N ALA A 176 -22.16 13.10 0.05
CA ALA A 176 -22.78 14.41 0.21
C ALA A 176 -24.21 14.42 -0.34
N LEU A 177 -24.44 13.86 -1.52
CA LEU A 177 -25.78 13.76 -2.12
C LEU A 177 -26.74 12.96 -1.22
N LEU A 178 -26.31 11.79 -0.73
CA LEU A 178 -27.09 10.97 0.19
C LEU A 178 -27.43 11.71 1.49
N PHE A 179 -26.47 12.48 2.03
CA PHE A 179 -26.68 13.31 3.21
C PHE A 179 -27.75 14.37 2.96
N PHE A 180 -27.68 15.12 1.85
CA PHE A 180 -28.68 16.15 1.53
C PHE A 180 -30.07 15.57 1.24
N VAL A 181 -30.16 14.42 0.57
CA VAL A 181 -31.45 13.75 0.34
C VAL A 181 -32.07 13.27 1.66
N SER A 182 -31.26 12.69 2.54
CA SER A 182 -31.71 12.25 3.87
C SER A 182 -32.16 13.42 4.73
N LEU A 183 -31.35 14.48 4.77
CA LEU A 183 -31.66 15.71 5.51
C LEU A 183 -32.92 16.40 4.97
N GLY A 184 -33.06 16.48 3.64
CA GLY A 184 -34.24 17.02 2.98
C GLY A 184 -35.50 16.20 3.29
N ARG A 185 -35.43 14.86 3.24
CA ARG A 185 -36.55 14.00 3.67
C ARG A 185 -36.91 14.17 5.13
N TRP A 186 -35.91 14.35 6.01
CA TRP A 186 -36.14 14.56 7.44
C TRP A 186 -36.82 15.91 7.70
N ILE A 187 -36.32 16.99 7.11
CA ILE A 187 -36.93 18.33 7.19
C ILE A 187 -38.35 18.32 6.62
N TYR A 188 -38.56 17.69 5.47
CA TYR A 188 -39.89 17.57 4.86
C TYR A 188 -40.88 16.86 5.78
N ARG A 189 -40.48 15.73 6.38
CA ARG A 189 -41.34 15.06 7.38
C ARG A 189 -41.60 15.95 8.58
N LEU A 190 -40.58 16.62 9.11
CA LEU A 190 -40.72 17.49 10.28
C LEU A 190 -41.71 18.63 10.02
N ILE A 191 -41.60 19.29 8.87
CA ILE A 191 -42.56 20.33 8.45
C ILE A 191 -43.95 19.72 8.32
N HIS A 192 -44.09 18.54 7.72
CA HIS A 192 -45.40 17.91 7.55
C HIS A 192 -46.04 17.45 8.87
N TYR A 193 -45.23 17.10 9.89
CA TYR A 193 -45.70 16.79 11.24
C TYR A 193 -46.15 18.04 12.00
N VAL A 194 -45.44 19.16 11.83
CA VAL A 194 -45.79 20.44 12.47
C VAL A 194 -46.94 21.16 11.74
N SER A 195 -47.14 20.87 10.44
CA SER A 195 -48.15 21.50 9.59
C SER A 195 -49.53 20.83 9.63
N PHE A 196 -49.76 19.85 10.50
CA PHE A 196 -51.12 19.45 10.88
C PHE A 196 -51.54 20.22 12.13
N PRO A 197 -52.14 21.42 12.00
CA PRO A 197 -52.91 21.97 13.11
C PRO A 197 -54.02 20.96 13.39
N HIS A 198 -54.09 20.48 14.62
CA HIS A 198 -55.26 19.75 15.10
C HIS A 198 -56.48 20.65 14.84
N ARG A 199 -57.28 20.29 13.81
CA ARG A 199 -58.59 20.89 13.60
C ARG A 199 -59.37 20.65 14.89
N ARG A 200 -59.58 21.72 15.67
CA ARG A 200 -60.65 21.79 16.66
C ARG A 200 -61.96 21.48 15.92
N GLY A 201 -62.46 20.26 16.08
CA GLY A 201 -63.87 19.96 15.80
C GLY A 201 -64.77 20.67 16.83
N PRO A 202 -66.02 21.00 16.49
CA PRO A 202 -66.90 21.76 17.36
C PRO A 202 -67.30 20.94 18.60
N ALA A 203 -67.44 21.64 19.72
CA ALA A 203 -67.98 21.10 20.95
C ALA A 203 -69.47 20.79 20.81
N SER A 204 -69.90 19.59 21.22
CA SER A 204 -71.06 19.38 22.10
C SER A 204 -71.35 17.88 22.29
N ARG A 205 -70.95 17.31 23.43
CA ARG A 205 -71.76 16.32 24.17
C ARG A 205 -71.45 16.56 25.65
N SER A 206 -72.28 17.36 26.28
CA SER A 206 -72.36 17.40 27.74
C SER A 206 -73.00 16.08 28.15
N PHE A 207 -72.20 15.18 28.73
CA PHE A 207 -72.77 14.14 29.59
C PHE A 207 -73.17 14.85 30.88
N SER A 208 -74.47 14.87 31.20
CA SER A 208 -74.93 15.20 32.54
C SER A 208 -74.67 13.98 33.43
N ASP A 209 -73.80 14.13 34.43
CA ASP A 209 -73.54 13.12 35.47
C ASP A 209 -74.72 12.96 36.45
N GLU A 210 -75.82 13.68 36.24
CA GLU A 210 -77.06 13.53 37.01
C GLU A 210 -77.97 12.52 36.31
N ILE A 211 -78.02 11.31 36.84
CA ILE A 211 -79.07 10.34 36.53
C ILE A 211 -80.36 10.89 37.15
N PRO A 212 -81.45 11.09 36.37
CA PRO A 212 -82.73 11.50 36.91
C PRO A 212 -83.19 10.51 37.99
N PRO A 213 -83.76 10.99 39.12
CA PRO A 213 -84.13 10.12 40.23
C PRO A 213 -85.13 9.03 39.80
N GLU A 214 -85.96 9.26 38.79
CA GLU A 214 -86.84 8.25 38.20
C GLU A 214 -86.11 7.03 37.61
N ASP A 215 -84.97 7.24 36.94
CA ASP A 215 -84.19 6.16 36.30
C ASP A 215 -83.45 5.31 37.34
N LEU A 216 -83.01 5.94 38.44
CA LEU A 216 -82.43 5.25 39.59
C LEU A 216 -83.46 4.38 40.30
N GLN A 217 -84.69 4.87 40.44
CA GLN A 217 -85.76 4.15 41.14
C GLN A 217 -86.24 2.94 40.34
N ALA A 218 -86.39 3.08 39.02
CA ALA A 218 -86.70 1.96 38.12
C ALA A 218 -85.62 0.87 38.13
N TRP A 219 -84.34 1.26 38.23
CA TRP A 219 -83.24 0.30 38.35
C TRP A 219 -83.25 -0.44 39.68
N VAL A 220 -83.51 0.25 40.80
CA VAL A 220 -83.60 -0.39 42.13
C VAL A 220 -84.77 -1.39 42.19
N GLU A 221 -85.95 -1.00 41.70
CA GLU A 221 -87.11 -1.91 41.64
C GLU A 221 -86.83 -3.14 40.77
N SER A 222 -86.09 -2.97 39.66
CA SER A 222 -85.68 -4.11 38.82
C SER A 222 -84.71 -5.09 39.50
N GLN A 223 -83.98 -4.65 40.53
CA GLN A 223 -83.08 -5.50 41.31
C GLN A 223 -83.80 -6.19 42.46
N GLU A 224 -84.89 -5.61 43.00
CA GLU A 224 -85.68 -6.22 44.06
C GLU A 224 -86.56 -7.39 43.56
N ASP A 225 -86.97 -7.38 42.29
CA ASP A 225 -87.71 -8.48 41.66
C ASP A 225 -86.84 -9.71 41.31
N GLU A 226 -85.50 -9.60 41.38
CA GLU A 226 -84.55 -10.67 41.01
C GLU A 226 -84.02 -11.52 42.19
N ASP A 227 -84.53 -11.40 43.43
CA ASP A 227 -84.13 -12.25 44.57
C ASP A 227 -85.18 -13.34 44.95
N PRO A 228 -85.34 -14.42 44.17
CA PRO A 228 -85.91 -15.65 44.68
C PRO A 228 -84.78 -16.52 45.27
N MET A 229 -84.88 -16.74 46.58
CA MET A 229 -84.31 -17.88 47.32
C MET A 229 -82.92 -17.67 47.97
N ARG A 230 -82.92 -16.99 49.12
CA ARG A 230 -82.06 -17.39 50.25
C ARG A 230 -82.87 -17.59 51.54
N GLY A 231 -83.69 -18.64 51.54
CA GLY A 231 -84.25 -19.27 52.72
C GLY A 231 -84.14 -20.80 52.59
N GLU A 232 -83.78 -21.45 53.71
CA GLU A 232 -83.68 -22.91 53.93
C GLU A 232 -82.37 -23.62 53.56
N ARG A 233 -81.39 -23.59 54.49
CA ARG A 233 -81.01 -24.75 55.33
C ARG A 233 -79.92 -24.38 56.34
#